data_AF-A0A6A3N5V3-F1
#
_entry.id   AF-A0A6A3N5V3-F1
#
_cell.length_a   1.000
_cell.length_b   1.000
_cell.length_c   1.000
_cell.angle_alpha   90.00
_cell.angle_beta   90.00
_cell.angle_gamma   90.00
#
_symmetry.space_group_name_H-M   'P 1'
#
loop_
_entity.id
_entity.type
_entity.pdbx_description
1 polymer ?
#
loop_
_entity_poly.entity_id
_entity_poly.type
_entity_poly.pdbx_seq_one_letter_code
_entity_poly.pdbx_strand_id
1 'polypeptide(L)' 'MSVPTFDGKDSDSLVFWVREIEIALSACQIYDARAQVAFALSNLGGRARA' A
#
# COMPACT_ATOMS: atom_id res chain seq x y z
N MET A 1 -4.67 -6.81 9.43
CA MET A 1 -3.82 -5.62 9.59
C MET A 1 -4.30 -4.58 8.58
N SER A 2 -4.46 -3.31 8.96
CA SER A 2 -4.95 -2.26 8.06
C SER A 2 -3.77 -1.41 7.61
N VAL A 3 -3.54 -1.28 6.31
CA VAL A 3 -2.58 -0.32 5.75
C VAL A 3 -3.32 1.01 5.56
N PRO A 4 -2.69 2.16 5.87
CA PRO A 4 -3.29 3.46 5.55
C PRO A 4 -3.46 3.62 4.04
N THR A 5 -4.60 4.16 3.61
CA THR A 5 -4.81 4.50 2.20
C THR A 5 -3.85 5.61 1.78
N PHE A 6 -3.17 5.43 0.65
CA PHE A 6 -2.38 6.50 0.04
C PHE A 6 -3.25 7.29 -0.92
N ASP A 7 -3.62 8.52 -0.54
CA ASP A 7 -4.47 9.39 -1.36
C ASP A 7 -3.65 10.22 -2.36
N GLY A 8 -2.32 10.25 -2.20
CA GLY A 8 -1.42 11.08 -2.97
C GLY A 8 -1.57 12.55 -2.64
N LYS A 9 -1.88 12.91 -1.37
CA LYS A 9 -1.88 14.28 -0.86
C LYS A 9 -0.45 14.77 -0.64
N ASP A 10 -0.24 16.09 -0.59
CA ASP A 10 1.11 16.66 -0.42
C ASP A 10 1.72 16.32 0.95
N SER A 11 0.87 16.01 1.93
CA SER A 11 1.25 15.51 3.26
C SER A 11 1.57 14.01 3.30
N ASP A 12 1.22 13.26 2.25
CA ASP A 12 1.39 11.81 2.25
C ASP A 12 2.85 11.46 1.94
N SER A 13 3.49 10.74 2.85
CA SER A 13 4.85 10.24 2.63
C SER A 13 4.80 8.89 1.91
N LEU A 14 5.19 8.89 0.63
CA LEU A 14 5.29 7.65 -0.15
C LEU A 14 6.25 6.64 0.50
N VAL A 15 7.38 7.11 1.05
CA VAL A 15 8.36 6.24 1.72
C VAL A 15 7.75 5.54 2.94
N PHE A 16 6.95 6.26 3.72
CA PHE A 16 6.26 5.67 4.87
C PHE A 16 5.20 4.67 4.42
N TRP A 17 4.41 5.01 3.41
CA TRP A 17 3.37 4.13 2.90
C TRP A 17 3.92 2.83 2.31
N VAL A 18 5.03 2.89 1.55
CA VAL A 18 5.71 1.69 1.03
C VAL A 18 6.15 0.77 2.17
N ARG A 19 6.68 1.33 3.27
CA ARG A 19 7.07 0.54 4.44
C ARG A 19 5.87 -0.15 5.10
N GLU A 20 4.73 0.52 5.21
CA GLU A 20 3.51 -0.08 5.76
C GLU A 20 2.98 -1.23 4.87
N ILE A 21 3.09 -1.09 3.55
CA ILE A 21 2.79 -2.18 2.60
C ILE A 21 3.72 -3.36 2.83
N GLU A 22 5.04 -3.15 2.91
CA GLU A 22 6.02 -4.23 3.14
C GLU A 22 5.75 -5.00 4.45
N ILE A 23 5.40 -4.28 5.51
CA ILE A 23 5.02 -4.86 6.81
C ILE A 23 3.76 -5.72 6.65
N ALA A 24 2.73 -5.21 5.99
CA ALA A 24 1.48 -5.93 5.80
C ALA A 24 1.64 -7.16 4.90
N LEU A 25 2.43 -7.08 3.83
CA LEU A 25 2.73 -8.22 2.96
C LEU A 25 3.44 -9.35 3.73
N SER A 26 4.40 -8.98 4.58
CA SER A 26 5.11 -9.92 5.45
C SER A 26 4.18 -10.55 6.49
N ALA A 27 3.35 -9.75 7.15
CA ALA A 27 2.40 -10.22 8.17
C ALA A 27 1.30 -11.11 7.58
N CYS A 28 0.85 -10.82 6.37
CA CYS A 28 -0.16 -11.61 5.65
C CYS A 28 0.44 -12.76 4.83
N GLN A 29 1.77 -12.94 4.86
CA GLN A 29 2.49 -13.98 4.13
C GLN A 29 2.17 -13.97 2.62
N ILE A 30 2.00 -12.79 2.05
CA ILE A 30 1.71 -12.60 0.62
C ILE A 30 3.03 -12.53 -0.13
N TYR A 31 3.42 -13.64 -0.75
CA TYR A 31 4.69 -13.76 -1.50
C TYR A 31 4.51 -13.77 -3.02
N ASP A 32 3.30 -14.05 -3.51
CA ASP A 32 3.02 -13.99 -4.95
C ASP A 32 3.04 -12.53 -5.43
N ALA A 33 3.89 -12.24 -6.43
CA ALA A 33 4.11 -10.89 -6.89
C ALA A 33 2.83 -10.21 -7.42
N ARG A 34 1.91 -10.96 -8.03
CA ARG A 34 0.63 -10.39 -8.50
C ARG A 34 -0.28 -10.05 -7.33
N ALA A 35 -0.33 -10.91 -6.32
CA ALA A 35 -1.07 -10.66 -5.09
C ALA A 35 -0.49 -9.45 -4.31
N GLN A 36 0.84 -9.30 -4.27
CA GLN A 36 1.49 -8.13 -3.67
C GLN A 36 1.10 -6.84 -4.39
N VAL A 37 1.13 -6.83 -5.72
CA VAL A 37 0.73 -5.67 -6.52
C VAL A 37 -0.76 -5.37 -6.35
N ALA A 38 -1.62 -6.39 -6.42
CA ALA A 38 -3.06 -6.22 -6.22
C ALA A 38 -3.39 -5.65 -4.83
N PHE A 39 -2.68 -6.13 -3.80
CA PHE A 39 -2.82 -5.63 -2.44
C PHE A 39 -2.37 -4.16 -2.33
N ALA A 40 -1.22 -3.79 -2.88
CA ALA A 40 -0.76 -2.41 -2.90
C ALA A 40 -1.76 -1.47 -3.61
N LEU A 41 -2.26 -1.88 -4.78
CA LEU A 41 -3.24 -1.11 -5.55
C LEU A 41 -4.58 -0.94 -4.81
N SER A 42 -5.02 -1.95 -4.05
CA SER A 42 -6.24 -1.85 -3.25
C SER A 42 -6.18 -0.80 -2.14
N ASN A 43 -4.97 -0.42 -1.72
CA ASN A 43 -4.72 0.60 -0.69
C ASN A 43 -4.42 1.99 -1.29
N LEU A 44 -4.61 2.17 -2.59
CA LEU A 44 -4.58 3.49 -3.22
C LEU A 44 -5.95 4.15 -3.15
N GLY A 45 -5.95 5.45 -2.91
CA GLY A 45 -7.13 6.31 -2.88
C GLY A 45 -6.86 7.64 -3.59
N GLY A 46 -7.83 8.55 -3.50
CA GLY A 46 -7.69 9.92 -3.98
C GLY A 46 -7.04 10.07 -5.36
N ARG A 47 -6.00 10.89 -5.44
CA ARG A 47 -5.22 11.17 -6.67
C ARG A 47 -4.35 9.98 -7.08
N ALA A 48 -3.99 9.11 -6.15
CA ALA A 48 -3.13 7.97 -6.44
C ALA A 48 -3.87 6.81 -7.13
N ARG A 49 -5.20 6.78 -7.04
CA ARG A 49 -6.04 5.77 -7.71
C ARG A 49 -6.59 6.21 -9.07
N ALA A 50 -6.54 7.52 -9.36
CA ALA A 50 -7.12 8.14 -10.54
C ALA A 50 -6.42 7.73 -11.85
#